data_AF-A0A0L7M2P4-F1
#
_entry.id   AF-A0A0L7M2P4-F1
#
_cell.length_a   1.000
_cell.length_b   1.000
_cell.length_c   1.000
_cell.angle_alpha   90.00
_cell.angle_beta   90.00
_cell.angle_gamma   90.00
#
_symmetry.space_group_name_H-M   'P 1'
#
loop_
_entity.id
_entity.type
_entity.pdbx_description
1 polymer ?
#
loop_
_entity_poly.entity_id
_entity_poly.type
_entity_poly.pdbx_seq_one_letter_code
_entity_poly.pdbx_strand_id
1 'polypeptide(L)'
;RFSKNRKACVHTFEKAFILRLMHNKDTIECPIAACKKKVYKSSLHPDYEFLHHSRYKKFRDHITDALEYFNNIRNEEKEILDFAE
;
A
#
# COMPACT_ATOMS: atom_id res chain seq x y z
N ARG A 1 -5.38 14.19 -8.98
CA ARG A 1 -4.69 14.81 -7.83
C ARG A 1 -4.47 16.31 -8.11
N PHE A 2 -5.46 17.17 -7.88
CA PHE A 2 -5.26 18.62 -7.99
C PHE A 2 -5.73 19.27 -6.70
N SER A 3 -4.80 19.49 -5.77
CA SER A 3 -5.04 20.48 -4.73
C SER A 3 -5.27 21.81 -5.45
N LYS A 4 -6.47 22.41 -5.30
CA LYS A 4 -6.74 23.77 -5.79
C LYS A 4 -5.75 24.78 -5.18
N ASN A 5 -5.16 24.45 -4.04
CA ASN A 5 -4.11 25.23 -3.40
C ASN A 5 -2.72 24.82 -3.92
N ARG A 6 -2.14 25.63 -4.83
CA ARG A 6 -0.80 25.42 -5.39
C ARG A 6 0.33 25.43 -4.33
N LYS A 7 0.07 26.04 -3.17
CA LYS A 7 1.01 26.12 -2.04
C LYS A 7 1.00 24.86 -1.16
N ALA A 8 0.02 23.97 -1.33
CA ALA A 8 -0.06 22.72 -0.59
C ALA A 8 0.85 21.65 -1.21
N CYS A 9 1.49 20.89 -0.33
CA CYS A 9 2.27 19.72 -0.68
C CYS A 9 1.37 18.58 -1.21
N VAL A 10 1.89 17.77 -2.13
CA VAL A 10 1.21 16.60 -2.71
C VAL A 10 1.93 15.28 -2.40
N HIS A 11 2.93 15.32 -1.53
CA HIS A 11 3.66 14.13 -1.11
C HIS A 11 2.79 13.24 -0.23
N THR A 12 3.07 11.95 -0.30
CA THR A 12 2.52 10.92 0.58
C THR A 12 3.41 10.75 1.79
N PHE A 13 2.81 10.55 2.96
CA PHE A 13 3.52 10.40 4.22
C PHE A 13 3.03 9.17 4.96
N GLU A 14 3.89 8.59 5.79
CA GLU A 14 3.47 7.57 6.75
C GLU A 14 2.53 8.18 7.80
N LYS A 15 1.41 7.51 8.09
CA LYS A 15 0.35 8.01 8.98
C LYS A 15 0.87 8.38 10.37
N ALA A 16 1.62 7.48 11.01
CA ALA A 16 2.10 7.71 12.37
C ALA A 16 3.15 8.83 12.44
N PHE A 17 3.98 8.96 11.41
CA PHE A 17 4.97 10.03 11.29
C PHE A 17 4.31 11.40 11.13
N ILE A 18 3.40 11.54 10.16
CA ILE A 18 2.78 12.84 9.88
C ILE A 18 1.88 13.31 11.01
N LEU A 19 1.15 12.39 11.66
CA LEU A 19 0.29 12.74 12.80
C LEU A 19 1.10 13.21 14.01
N ARG A 20 2.28 12.61 14.27
CA ARG A 20 3.20 13.08 15.32
C ARG A 20 3.69 14.51 15.04
N LEU A 21 4.06 14.81 13.79
CA LEU A 21 4.48 16.16 13.41
C LEU A 21 3.33 17.19 13.47
N MET A 22 2.10 16.77 13.23
CA MET A 22 0.91 17.64 13.17
C MET A 22 0.09 17.71 14.46
N HIS A 23 0.52 17.06 15.55
CA HIS A 23 -0.28 16.84 16.77
C HIS A 23 -1.12 18.06 17.20
N ASN A 24 -0.49 19.24 17.33
CA ASN A 24 -1.15 20.50 17.71
C ASN A 24 -1.02 21.61 16.64
N LYS A 25 -0.79 21.23 15.37
CA LYS A 25 -0.55 22.18 14.29
C LYS A 25 -1.51 21.91 13.14
N ASP A 26 -2.17 22.95 12.65
CA ASP A 26 -3.00 22.85 11.44
C ASP A 26 -2.15 22.81 10.17
N THR A 27 -0.93 23.34 10.25
CA THR A 27 0.01 23.38 9.13
C THR A 27 1.44 23.11 9.57
N ILE A 28 2.20 22.38 8.76
CA ILE A 28 3.65 22.20 8.92
C ILE A 28 4.37 22.44 7.60
N GLU A 29 5.67 22.69 7.64
CA GLU A 29 6.51 22.60 6.46
C GLU A 29 6.64 21.13 6.03
N CYS A 30 6.68 20.86 4.73
CA CYS A 30 6.83 19.51 4.22
C CYS A 30 8.18 18.91 4.64
N PRO A 31 8.20 17.72 5.28
CA PRO A 31 9.44 17.09 5.75
C PRO A 31 10.29 16.47 4.62
N ILE A 32 9.77 16.38 3.40
CA ILE A 32 10.51 15.88 2.23
C ILE A 32 11.57 16.90 1.80
N ALA A 33 12.81 16.45 1.64
CA ALA A 33 13.92 17.26 1.15
C ALA A 33 13.56 17.98 -0.17
N ALA A 34 14.04 19.21 -0.32
CA ALA A 34 13.76 20.10 -1.45
C ALA A 34 12.29 20.53 -1.65
N CYS A 35 11.34 20.10 -0.79
CA CYS A 35 9.97 20.58 -0.84
C CYS A 35 9.77 21.81 0.07
N LYS A 36 9.56 22.98 -0.54
CA LYS A 36 9.26 24.24 0.18
C LYS A 36 7.76 24.51 0.40
N LYS A 37 6.93 23.48 0.25
CA LYS A 37 5.46 23.59 0.36
C LYS A 37 4.99 23.19 1.75
N LYS A 38 3.85 23.74 2.16
CA LYS A 38 3.22 23.41 3.43
C LYS A 38 2.30 22.19 3.31
N VAL A 39 2.25 21.40 4.36
CA VAL A 39 1.25 20.34 4.56
C VAL A 39 0.16 20.92 5.45
N TYR A 40 -1.10 20.78 5.01
CA TYR A 40 -2.28 21.25 5.72
C TYR A 40 -3.05 20.05 6.25
N LYS A 41 -3.47 20.09 7.51
CA LYS A 41 -4.18 18.99 8.17
C LYS A 41 -5.50 18.67 7.45
N SER A 42 -6.21 19.70 6.99
CA SER A 42 -7.44 19.60 6.21
C SER A 42 -7.25 19.00 4.80
N SER A 43 -6.02 18.97 4.28
CA SER A 43 -5.68 18.40 2.98
C SER A 43 -5.09 17.00 3.08
N LEU A 44 -4.79 16.50 4.30
CA LEU A 44 -4.36 15.12 4.50
C LEU A 44 -5.55 14.19 4.39
N HIS A 45 -5.50 13.30 3.41
CA HIS A 45 -6.43 12.20 3.25
C HIS A 45 -5.65 10.88 3.09
N PRO A 46 -6.24 9.73 3.46
CA PRO A 46 -5.67 8.43 3.13
C PRO A 46 -5.40 8.32 1.63
N ASP A 47 -4.28 7.69 1.25
CA ASP A 47 -4.02 7.35 -0.15
C ASP A 47 -4.81 6.09 -0.52
N TYR A 48 -6.05 6.29 -0.97
CA TYR A 48 -6.95 5.20 -1.33
C TYR A 48 -6.41 4.37 -2.49
N GLU A 49 -5.70 4.98 -3.45
CA GLU A 49 -5.11 4.28 -4.59
C GLU A 49 -4.06 3.26 -4.10
N PHE A 50 -3.17 3.69 -3.19
CA PHE A 50 -2.22 2.79 -2.54
C PHE A 50 -2.92 1.69 -1.73
N LEU A 51 -3.96 2.03 -0.97
CA LEU A 51 -4.71 1.05 -0.18
C LEU A 51 -5.39 -0.01 -1.06
N HIS A 52 -6.01 0.40 -2.17
CA HIS A 52 -6.62 -0.51 -3.12
C HIS A 52 -5.59 -1.41 -3.79
N HIS A 53 -4.47 -0.84 -4.24
CA HIS A 53 -3.40 -1.61 -4.86
C HIS A 53 -2.79 -2.63 -3.88
N SER A 54 -2.54 -2.23 -2.63
CA SER A 54 -2.02 -3.12 -1.59
C SER A 54 -2.99 -4.28 -1.29
N ARG A 55 -4.30 -4.01 -1.20
CA ARG A 55 -5.32 -5.04 -1.00
C ARG A 55 -5.41 -6.00 -2.20
N TYR A 56 -5.40 -5.45 -3.41
CA TYR A 56 -5.43 -6.25 -4.63
C TYR A 56 -4.20 -7.15 -4.77
N LYS A 57 -3.01 -6.62 -4.44
CA LYS A 57 -1.78 -7.40 -4.42
C LYS A 57 -1.89 -8.60 -3.47
N LYS A 58 -2.31 -8.38 -2.22
CA LYS A 58 -2.51 -9.47 -1.25
C LYS A 58 -3.50 -10.52 -1.75
N PHE A 59 -4.60 -10.10 -2.35
CA PHE A 59 -5.57 -11.03 -2.94
C PHE A 59 -4.93 -11.87 -4.05
N ARG A 60 -4.15 -11.25 -4.94
CA ARG A 60 -3.43 -11.96 -6.00
C ARG A 60 -2.41 -12.94 -5.46
N ASP A 61 -1.65 -12.54 -4.44
CA ASP A 61 -0.66 -13.39 -3.79
C ASP A 61 -1.36 -14.63 -3.20
N HIS A 62 -2.48 -14.46 -2.47
CA HIS A 62 -3.27 -15.57 -1.93
C HIS A 62 -3.80 -16.54 -3.01
N ILE A 63 -4.28 -16.00 -4.15
CA ILE A 63 -4.74 -16.83 -5.28
C ILE A 63 -3.58 -17.66 -5.83
N THR A 64 -2.40 -17.05 -5.95
CA THR A 64 -1.19 -17.70 -6.48
C THR A 64 -0.76 -18.83 -5.55
N ASP A 65 -0.66 -18.56 -4.25
CA ASP A 65 -0.29 -19.56 -3.23
C ASP A 65 -1.27 -20.75 -3.22
N ALA A 66 -2.58 -20.47 -3.34
CA ALA A 66 -3.59 -21.52 -3.41
C ALA A 66 -3.44 -22.40 -4.66
N LEU A 67 -3.17 -21.80 -5.82
CA LEU A 67 -2.95 -22.54 -7.07
C LEU A 67 -1.69 -23.41 -7.00
N GLU A 68 -0.61 -22.90 -6.41
CA GLU A 68 0.62 -23.68 -6.19
C GLU A 68 0.36 -24.87 -5.26
N TYR A 69 -0.36 -24.65 -4.16
CA TYR A 69 -0.75 -25.72 -3.24
C TYR A 69 -1.54 -26.84 -3.93
N PHE A 70 -2.57 -26.51 -4.71
CA PHE A 70 -3.37 -27.51 -5.43
C PHE A 70 -2.56 -28.23 -6.51
N ASN A 71 -1.66 -27.54 -7.20
CA ASN A 71 -0.79 -28.17 -8.19
C ASN A 71 0.17 -29.17 -7.53
N ASN A 72 0.70 -28.85 -6.35
CA ASN A 72 1.59 -29.75 -5.61
C ASN A 72 0.84 -31.03 -5.18
N ILE A 73 -0.35 -30.91 -4.60
CA ILE A 73 -1.18 -32.08 -4.26
C ILE A 73 -1.42 -32.95 -5.49
N ARG A 74 -1.84 -32.34 -6.61
CA ARG A 74 -2.12 -33.08 -7.84
C ARG A 74 -0.88 -33.79 -8.40
N ASN A 75 0.30 -33.20 -8.23
CA ASN A 75 1.55 -33.81 -8.67
C ASN A 75 1.97 -34.97 -7.75
N GLU A 76 1.81 -34.81 -6.43
CA GLU A 76 2.04 -35.89 -5.46
C GLU A 76 1.11 -37.09 -5.71
N GLU A 77 -0.17 -36.86 -5.98
CA GLU A 77 -1.13 -37.91 -6.34
C GLU A 77 -0.74 -38.64 -7.63
N LYS A 78 -0.23 -37.90 -8.64
CA LYS A 78 0.27 -38.50 -9.88
C LYS A 78 1.51 -39.35 -9.66
N GLU A 79 2.47 -38.87 -8.87
CA GLU A 79 3.65 -39.66 -8.54
C GLU A 79 3.24 -40.96 -7.84
N ILE A 80 2.33 -40.92 -6.87
CA ILE A 80 1.84 -42.12 -6.16
C ILE A 80 1.18 -43.12 -7.12
N LEU A 81 0.41 -42.64 -8.10
CA LEU A 81 -0.21 -43.47 -9.14
C LEU A 81 0.85 -44.09 -10.08
N ASP A 82 1.82 -43.31 -10.53
CA ASP A 82 2.91 -43.77 -11.41
C ASP A 82 3.86 -44.78 -10.71
N PHE A 83 3.94 -44.76 -9.37
CA PHE A 83 4.69 -45.76 -8.57
C PHE A 83 3.90 -47.05 -8.30
N ALA A 84 2.58 -47.05 -8.48
CA ALA A 84 1.69 -48.17 -8.17
C ALA A 84 1.37 -49.07 -9.39
N GLU A 85 1.77 -48.66 -10.60
CA GLU A 85 1.64 -49.38 -11.87
C GLU A 85 2.95 -50.08 -12.26
#